data_AF-H4F349-F1
#
_entry.id   AF-H4F349-F1
#
_cell.length_a   1.000
_cell.length_b   1.000
_cell.length_c   1.000
_cell.angle_alpha   90.00
_cell.angle_beta   90.00
_cell.angle_gamma   90.00
#
_symmetry.space_group_name_H-M   'P 1'
#
loop_
_entity.id
_entity.type
_entity.pdbx_description
1 polymer ?
#
loop_
_entity_poly.entity_id
_entity_poly.type
_entity_poly.pdbx_seq_one_letter_code
_entity_poly.pdbx_strand_id
1 'polypeptide(L)'
;MPDRVPVGHLGKSEREQICENGKPDRRLYEIATLAHLRDRLNSRDVWVEGSRSFRPIDEHLMPKPAFVALKEDDKLGLGVQSDGAAWLADMGQMMDFNLKQLAWRARYGKLEGVRIETAP
;
A
#
# COMPACT_ATOMS: atom_id res chain seq x y z
N MET A 1 -28.49 -7.92 -23.89
CA MET A 1 -27.13 -8.19 -23.36
C MET A 1 -26.63 -9.41 -24.13
N PRO A 2 -25.35 -9.48 -24.52
CA PRO A 2 -24.84 -10.64 -25.24
C PRO A 2 -24.98 -11.92 -24.39
N ASP A 3 -25.16 -13.07 -25.05
CA ASP A 3 -25.40 -14.37 -24.38
C ASP A 3 -24.27 -14.80 -23.44
N ARG A 4 -23.07 -14.23 -23.63
CA ARG A 4 -21.92 -14.45 -22.76
C ARG A 4 -21.30 -13.11 -22.41
N VAL A 5 -21.21 -12.81 -21.12
CA VAL A 5 -20.52 -11.63 -20.60
C VAL A 5 -19.24 -12.01 -19.87
N PRO A 6 -18.19 -11.17 -19.93
CA PRO A 6 -16.97 -11.43 -19.21
C PRO A 6 -17.22 -11.35 -17.70
N VAL A 7 -16.86 -12.40 -16.98
CA VAL A 7 -16.98 -12.49 -15.51
C VAL A 7 -15.63 -12.72 -14.82
N GLY A 8 -14.53 -12.63 -15.58
CA GLY A 8 -13.18 -12.91 -15.08
C GLY A 8 -12.71 -11.94 -14.00
N HIS A 9 -13.20 -10.70 -14.01
CA HIS A 9 -12.90 -9.70 -13.00
C HIS A 9 -13.66 -9.90 -11.68
N LEU A 10 -14.74 -10.69 -11.68
CA LEU A 10 -15.55 -10.95 -10.49
C LEU A 10 -14.95 -12.09 -9.68
N GLY A 11 -15.06 -12.01 -8.35
CA GLY A 11 -14.74 -13.10 -7.44
C GLY A 11 -15.73 -14.26 -7.54
N LYS A 12 -15.38 -15.43 -6.96
CA LYS A 12 -16.22 -16.64 -7.01
C LYS A 12 -17.62 -16.42 -6.41
N SER A 13 -17.69 -15.84 -5.22
CA SER A 13 -18.94 -15.56 -4.50
C SER A 13 -19.86 -14.61 -5.29
N GLU A 14 -19.29 -13.57 -5.89
CA GLU A 14 -20.05 -12.59 -6.67
C GLU A 14 -20.65 -13.23 -7.93
N ARG A 15 -19.88 -14.09 -8.63
CA ARG A 15 -20.40 -14.83 -9.79
C ARG A 15 -21.58 -15.73 -9.41
N GLU A 16 -21.51 -16.39 -8.26
CA GLU A 16 -22.60 -17.25 -7.76
C GLU A 16 -23.85 -16.42 -7.40
N GLN A 17 -23.68 -15.21 -6.87
CA GLN A 17 -24.79 -14.31 -6.51
C GLN A 17 -25.41 -13.61 -7.72
N ILE A 18 -24.62 -13.34 -8.77
CA ILE A 18 -25.06 -12.62 -9.96
C ILE A 18 -25.71 -13.57 -10.98
N CYS A 19 -25.28 -14.84 -11.04
CA CYS A 19 -25.77 -15.81 -12.02
C CYS A 19 -26.95 -16.62 -11.50
N GLU A 20 -28.13 -16.44 -12.11
CA GLU A 20 -29.28 -17.31 -11.90
C GLU A 20 -29.40 -18.27 -13.10
N ASN A 21 -29.41 -19.59 -12.85
CA ASN A 21 -29.47 -20.63 -13.89
C ASN A 21 -28.41 -20.48 -15.00
N GLY A 22 -27.21 -20.00 -14.64
CA GLY A 22 -26.09 -19.79 -15.57
C GLY A 22 -26.18 -18.52 -16.42
N LYS A 23 -27.22 -17.69 -16.22
CA LYS A 23 -27.34 -16.37 -16.85
C LYS A 23 -27.18 -15.28 -15.79
N PRO A 24 -26.26 -14.31 -15.98
CA PRO A 24 -26.11 -13.21 -15.05
C PRO A 24 -27.33 -12.30 -15.08
N ASP A 25 -27.88 -11.97 -13.92
CA ASP A 25 -28.79 -10.84 -13.79
C ASP A 25 -28.06 -9.58 -14.27
N ARG A 26 -28.68 -8.89 -15.23
CA ARG A 26 -28.07 -7.75 -15.89
C ARG A 26 -27.72 -6.63 -14.92
N ARG A 27 -28.63 -6.29 -13.99
CA ARG A 27 -28.44 -5.15 -13.09
C ARG A 27 -27.35 -5.46 -12.07
N LEU A 28 -27.38 -6.65 -11.49
CA LEU A 28 -26.35 -7.07 -10.54
C LEU A 28 -24.97 -7.15 -11.20
N TYR A 29 -24.91 -7.66 -12.43
CA TYR A 29 -23.67 -7.68 -13.21
C TYR A 29 -23.12 -6.28 -13.48
N GLU A 30 -23.96 -5.35 -13.93
CA GLU A 30 -23.56 -3.97 -14.24
C GLU A 30 -23.05 -3.26 -12.97
N ILE A 31 -23.77 -3.39 -11.84
CA ILE A 31 -23.38 -2.79 -10.56
C ILE A 31 -22.05 -3.36 -10.08
N ALA A 32 -21.90 -4.69 -10.06
CA ALA A 32 -20.68 -5.34 -9.62
C ALA A 32 -19.48 -4.93 -10.50
N THR A 33 -19.68 -4.90 -11.82
CA THR A 33 -18.62 -4.51 -12.77
C THR A 33 -18.18 -3.06 -12.57
N LEU A 34 -19.13 -2.13 -12.37
CA LEU A 34 -18.81 -0.73 -12.11
C LEU A 34 -18.13 -0.54 -10.74
N ALA A 35 -18.53 -1.30 -9.73
CA ALA A 35 -17.88 -1.28 -8.41
C ALA A 35 -16.41 -1.72 -8.52
N HIS A 36 -16.15 -2.84 -9.19
CA HIS A 36 -14.78 -3.33 -9.43
C HIS A 36 -13.94 -2.33 -10.23
N LEU A 37 -14.52 -1.72 -11.28
CA LEU A 37 -13.80 -0.70 -12.05
C LEU A 37 -13.45 0.52 -11.19
N ARG A 38 -14.39 1.01 -10.38
CA ARG A 38 -14.14 2.12 -9.45
C ARG A 38 -13.02 1.80 -8.47
N ASP A 39 -13.04 0.60 -7.90
CA ASP A 39 -12.06 0.21 -6.89
C ASP A 39 -10.66 0.07 -7.51
N ARG A 40 -10.55 -0.47 -8.73
CA ARG A 40 -9.30 -0.53 -9.51
C ARG A 40 -8.77 0.84 -9.95
N LEU A 41 -9.66 1.78 -10.27
CA LEU A 41 -9.28 3.17 -10.56
C LEU A 41 -8.76 3.86 -9.29
N ASN A 42 -9.39 3.61 -8.14
CA ASN A 42 -8.97 4.17 -6.85
C ASN A 42 -7.64 3.56 -6.36
N SER A 43 -7.41 2.27 -6.57
CA SER A 43 -6.12 1.63 -6.25
C SER A 43 -4.99 2.03 -7.20
N ARG A 44 -5.30 2.74 -8.30
CA ARG A 44 -4.40 3.07 -9.40
C ARG A 44 -3.86 1.85 -10.14
N ASP A 45 -4.52 0.69 -10.03
CA ASP A 45 -4.18 -0.50 -10.82
C ASP A 45 -4.54 -0.31 -12.30
N VAL A 46 -5.54 0.52 -12.58
CA VAL A 46 -6.00 0.88 -13.92
C VAL A 46 -6.04 2.40 -14.03
N TRP A 47 -5.71 2.92 -15.20
CA TRP A 47 -5.78 4.34 -15.53
C TRP A 47 -6.46 4.53 -16.88
N VAL A 48 -6.91 5.76 -17.13
CA VAL A 48 -7.56 6.14 -18.39
C VAL A 48 -6.71 7.20 -19.05
N GLU A 49 -6.26 6.92 -20.27
CA GLU A 49 -5.52 7.89 -21.07
C GLU A 49 -6.32 9.18 -21.27
N GLY A 50 -5.68 10.33 -21.08
CA GLY A 50 -6.33 11.65 -21.15
C GLY A 50 -7.18 12.03 -19.92
N SER A 51 -7.31 11.17 -18.92
CA SER A 51 -8.01 11.51 -17.67
C SER A 51 -7.21 12.52 -16.84
N ARG A 52 -7.91 13.46 -16.20
CA ARG A 52 -7.28 14.40 -15.26
C ARG A 52 -7.07 13.78 -13.88
N SER A 53 -7.95 12.87 -13.47
CA SER A 53 -7.97 12.30 -12.12
C SER A 53 -7.43 10.86 -12.04
N PHE A 54 -7.39 10.14 -13.15
CA PHE A 54 -6.97 8.72 -13.21
C PHE A 54 -5.84 8.53 -14.22
N ARG A 55 -4.69 9.15 -13.93
CA ARG A 55 -3.48 9.13 -14.77
C ARG A 55 -2.59 7.92 -14.47
N PRO A 56 -1.77 7.48 -15.44
CA PRO A 56 -0.72 6.50 -15.17
C PRO A 56 0.19 6.98 -14.04
N ILE A 57 0.56 6.07 -13.14
CA ILE A 57 1.47 6.42 -12.03
C ILE A 57 2.82 6.94 -12.56
N ASP A 58 3.27 6.41 -13.69
CA ASP A 58 4.53 6.77 -14.34
C ASP A 58 4.57 8.25 -14.76
N GLU A 59 3.43 8.89 -15.04
CA GLU A 59 3.38 10.34 -15.31
C GLU A 59 3.74 11.19 -14.08
N HIS A 60 3.58 10.64 -12.87
CA HIS A 60 3.95 11.30 -11.62
C HIS A 60 5.37 10.98 -11.18
N LEU A 61 6.03 10.01 -11.81
CA LEU A 61 7.39 9.62 -11.48
C LEU A 61 8.39 10.45 -12.25
N MET A 62 9.54 10.68 -11.63
CA MET A 62 10.71 11.20 -12.34
C MET A 62 11.10 10.22 -13.44
N PRO A 63 11.39 10.69 -14.68
CA PRO A 63 11.90 9.83 -15.73
C PRO A 63 13.16 9.10 -15.28
N LYS A 64 13.27 7.80 -15.57
CA LYS A 64 14.45 6.99 -15.28
C LYS A 64 15.79 7.65 -15.64
N PRO A 65 15.98 8.26 -16.83
CA PRO A 65 17.25 8.90 -17.15
C PRO A 65 17.56 10.11 -16.24
N ALA A 66 16.54 10.89 -15.89
CA ALA A 66 16.70 12.01 -14.95
C ALA A 66 17.06 11.51 -13.55
N PHE A 67 16.45 10.41 -13.11
CA PHE A 67 16.78 9.77 -11.84
C PHE A 67 18.22 9.28 -11.79
N VAL A 68 18.69 8.59 -12.84
CA VAL A 68 20.09 8.09 -12.90
C VAL A 68 21.07 9.26 -12.84
N ALA A 69 20.86 10.30 -13.64
CA ALA A 69 21.73 11.48 -13.64
C ALA A 69 21.79 12.15 -12.25
N LEU A 70 20.64 12.36 -11.59
CA LEU A 70 20.59 12.96 -10.26
C LEU A 70 21.19 12.05 -9.18
N LYS A 71 21.10 10.73 -9.34
CA LYS A 71 21.69 9.76 -8.43
C LYS A 71 23.21 9.77 -8.51
N GLU A 72 23.77 9.77 -9.72
CA GLU A 72 25.22 9.82 -9.93
C GLU A 72 25.83 11.11 -9.40
N ASP A 73 25.09 12.22 -9.53
CA ASP A 73 25.48 13.54 -9.04
C ASP A 73 25.23 13.74 -7.52
N ASP A 74 24.68 12.75 -6.81
CA ASP A 74 24.23 12.83 -5.40
C ASP A 74 23.27 14.02 -5.12
N LYS A 75 22.44 14.36 -6.11
CA LYS A 75 21.51 15.50 -6.09
C LYS A 75 20.05 15.09 -5.96
N LEU A 76 19.77 13.85 -5.56
CA LEU A 76 18.38 13.39 -5.36
C LEU A 76 17.69 14.12 -4.19
N GLY A 77 18.44 14.79 -3.32
CA GLY A 77 17.88 15.57 -2.21
C GLY A 77 17.10 14.71 -1.21
N LEU A 78 17.45 13.43 -1.10
CA LEU A 78 16.81 12.52 -0.16
C LEU A 78 17.27 12.89 1.25
N GLY A 79 16.31 13.13 2.16
CA GLY A 79 16.60 13.40 3.58
C GLY A 79 17.07 12.17 4.37
N VAL A 80 17.60 11.15 3.68
CA VAL A 80 18.03 9.88 4.24
C VAL A 80 19.39 9.51 3.64
N GLN A 81 20.20 8.80 4.41
CA GLN A 81 21.49 8.29 3.97
C GLN A 81 21.31 7.40 2.72
N SER A 82 22.18 7.59 1.73
CA SER A 82 22.16 6.82 0.48
C SER A 82 22.64 5.37 0.66
N ASP A 83 23.40 5.10 1.73
CA ASP A 83 23.75 3.76 2.16
C ASP A 83 22.69 3.18 3.11
N GLY A 84 21.86 2.29 2.57
CA GLY A 84 20.82 1.61 3.33
C GLY A 84 21.36 0.70 4.44
N ALA A 85 22.54 0.08 4.26
CA ALA A 85 23.12 -0.77 5.29
C ALA A 85 23.62 0.06 6.47
N ALA A 86 24.28 1.19 6.18
CA ALA A 86 24.70 2.12 7.22
C ALA A 86 23.49 2.72 7.96
N TRP A 87 22.44 3.11 7.25
CA TRP A 87 21.20 3.62 7.85
C TRP A 87 20.52 2.58 8.75
N LEU A 88 20.42 1.32 8.31
CA LEU A 88 19.85 0.24 9.11
C LEU A 88 20.68 -0.05 10.36
N ALA A 89 22.01 0.01 10.27
CA ALA A 89 22.89 -0.16 11.41
C ALA A 89 22.67 0.96 12.45
N ASP A 90 22.60 2.21 12.01
CA ASP A 90 22.35 3.37 12.88
C ASP A 90 20.98 3.29 13.57
N MET A 91 19.93 2.99 12.80
CA MET A 91 18.58 2.78 13.35
C MET A 91 18.54 1.60 14.33
N GLY A 92 19.26 0.51 14.04
CA GLY A 92 19.37 -0.63 14.94
C GLY A 92 20.04 -0.28 16.27
N GLN A 93 21.12 0.50 16.23
CA GLN A 93 21.80 0.99 17.43
C GLN A 93 20.90 1.92 18.27
N MET A 94 20.21 2.84 17.61
CA MET A 94 19.26 3.73 18.29
C MET A 94 18.11 2.94 18.95
N MET A 95 17.57 1.94 18.26
CA MET A 95 16.51 1.09 18.79
C MET A 95 16.99 0.26 19.99
N ASP A 96 18.16 -0.37 19.90
CA ASP A 96 18.76 -1.12 21.00
C ASP A 96 19.01 -0.24 22.23
N PHE A 97 19.54 0.97 22.04
CA PHE A 97 19.70 1.94 23.11
C PHE A 97 18.37 2.29 23.78
N ASN A 98 17.34 2.62 22.99
CA ASN A 98 16.02 2.98 23.50
C ASN A 98 15.35 1.81 24.25
N LEU A 99 15.49 0.58 23.75
CA LEU A 99 14.96 -0.60 24.41
C LEU A 99 15.68 -0.89 25.74
N LYS A 100 17.02 -0.75 25.78
CA LYS A 100 17.79 -0.88 27.03
C LYS A 100 17.40 0.18 28.05
N GLN A 101 17.24 1.43 27.60
CA GLN A 101 16.74 2.52 28.45
C GLN A 101 15.34 2.24 28.98
N LEU A 102 14.43 1.77 28.12
CA LEU A 102 13.07 1.41 28.50
C LEU A 102 13.06 0.27 29.53
N ALA A 103 13.81 -0.81 29.27
CA ALA A 103 13.92 -1.95 30.18
C ALA A 103 14.49 -1.55 31.55
N TRP A 104 15.50 -0.68 31.58
CA TRP A 104 16.02 -0.13 32.82
C TRP A 104 14.95 0.69 33.56
N ARG A 105 14.26 1.60 32.88
CA ARG A 105 13.18 2.41 33.51
C ARG A 105 12.04 1.53 34.04
N ALA A 106 11.67 0.50 33.29
CA ALA A 106 10.66 -0.48 33.70
C ALA A 106 11.08 -1.20 34.99
N ARG A 107 12.32 -1.71 35.03
CA ARG A 107 12.85 -2.47 36.19
C ARG A 107 12.94 -1.63 37.46
N TYR A 108 13.26 -0.34 37.34
CA TYR A 108 13.42 0.56 38.48
C TYR A 108 12.17 1.41 38.78
N GLY A 109 11.02 1.10 38.18
CA GLY A 109 9.76 1.82 38.43
C GLY A 109 9.79 3.29 38.02
N LYS A 110 10.66 3.66 37.06
CA LYS A 110 10.83 5.04 36.56
C LYS A 110 10.05 5.31 35.26
N LEU A 111 9.07 4.48 34.96
CA LEU A 111 8.14 4.74 33.86
C LEU A 111 7.03 5.66 34.38
N GLU A 112 7.03 6.92 33.92
CA GLU A 112 5.94 7.85 34.24
C GLU A 112 4.63 7.35 33.63
N GLY A 113 3.56 7.31 34.43
CA GLY A 113 2.23 6.91 33.98
C GLY A 113 2.00 5.41 33.77
N VAL A 114 2.97 4.54 34.05
CA VAL A 114 2.85 3.08 33.86
C VAL A 114 2.97 2.34 35.20
N ARG A 115 1.95 1.57 35.58
CA ARG A 115 2.03 0.57 36.66
C ARG A 115 2.30 -0.80 36.03
N ILE A 116 3.45 -1.40 36.35
CA ILE A 116 3.75 -2.78 35.98
C ILE A 116 3.31 -3.66 37.15
N GLU A 117 2.19 -4.35 36.99
CA GLU A 117 1.71 -5.35 37.95
C GLU A 117 2.33 -6.71 37.59
N THR A 118 3.05 -7.32 38.52
CA THR A 118 3.44 -8.73 38.41
C THR A 118 2.20 -9.57 38.68
N ALA A 119 1.72 -10.30 37.66
CA ALA A 119 0.63 -11.25 37.82
C ALA A 119 0.98 -12.32 38.88
N PRO A 120 -0.02 -12.81 39.65
CA PRO A 120 0.17 -13.68 40.82
C PRO A 120 0.76 -15.06 40.50
#